data_AF-A0A3D6EUN7-F1
#
_entry.id   AF-A0A3D6EUN7-F1
#
_cell.length_a   1.000
_cell.length_b   1.000
_cell.length_c   1.000
_cell.angle_alpha   90.00
_cell.angle_beta   90.00
_cell.angle_gamma   90.00
#
_symmetry.space_group_name_H-M   'P 1'
#
loop_
_entity.id
_entity.type
_entity.pdbx_description
1 polymer ?
#
loop_
_entity_poly.entity_id
_entity_poly.type
_entity_poly.pdbx_seq_one_letter_code
_entity_poly.pdbx_strand_id
1 'polypeptide(L)'
;MVNIELSPVSRSISSPSSGLYFAVGKPNYGFYFALIFAPIFFISIYVGSYWGLLGICYAVTIARLLGGQVNLVLCCKLIKLDVRILYQVMKPFLLASIMAALVVYFTPKYLSHFFVLVVYSILGVIIYILVLRLFFKSDLIRILNSYEVVHHRFKYLKKILLLNKP
;
A
#
# COMPACT_ATOMS: atom_id res chain seq x y z
N MET A 1 -4.39 -20.77 9.02
CA MET A 1 -3.44 -19.70 8.62
C MET A 1 -4.18 -18.39 8.73
N VAL A 2 -3.88 -17.59 9.75
CA VAL A 2 -4.65 -16.38 10.06
C VAL A 2 -4.12 -15.21 9.23
N ASN A 3 -5.04 -14.52 8.57
CA ASN A 3 -4.85 -13.37 7.68
C ASN A 3 -4.18 -12.18 8.40
N ILE A 4 -2.85 -12.04 8.28
CA ILE A 4 -2.11 -10.84 8.73
C ILE A 4 -1.65 -10.03 7.49
N GLU A 5 -2.55 -9.83 6.53
CA GLU A 5 -2.25 -9.08 5.29
C GLU A 5 -2.48 -7.56 5.42
N LEU A 6 -2.86 -7.07 6.60
CA LEU A 6 -3.07 -5.63 6.84
C LEU A 6 -1.77 -4.86 7.13
N SER A 7 -0.72 -5.54 7.62
CA SER A 7 0.56 -4.89 7.96
C SER A 7 1.29 -4.25 6.77
N PRO A 8 1.34 -4.82 5.56
CA PRO A 8 2.00 -4.22 4.40
C PRO A 8 1.40 -2.86 4.02
N VAL A 9 0.08 -2.71 4.09
CA VAL A 9 -0.61 -1.45 3.74
C VAL A 9 -0.16 -0.30 4.65
N SER A 10 -0.08 -0.56 5.97
CA SER A 10 0.41 0.44 6.92
C SER A 10 1.86 0.84 6.66
N ARG A 11 2.73 -0.12 6.29
CA ARG A 11 4.13 0.13 5.95
C ARG A 11 4.30 0.94 4.67
N SER A 12 3.50 0.67 3.65
CA SER A 12 3.53 1.43 2.39
C SER A 12 3.16 2.89 2.59
N ILE A 13 2.33 3.20 3.60
CA ILE A 13 1.99 4.57 3.97
C ILE A 13 3.09 5.21 4.83
N SER A 14 3.62 4.50 5.82
CA SER A 14 4.60 5.06 6.76
C SER A 14 6.00 5.27 6.16
N SER A 15 6.36 4.49 5.14
CA SER A 15 7.67 4.56 4.47
C SER A 15 7.94 5.90 3.76
N PRO A 16 7.04 6.44 2.91
CA PRO A 16 7.24 7.75 2.30
C PRO A 16 7.12 8.91 3.31
N SER A 17 6.44 8.71 4.45
CA SER A 17 6.24 9.74 5.48
C SER A 17 7.56 10.23 6.09
N SER A 18 8.49 9.32 6.37
CA SER A 18 9.79 9.68 6.95
C SER A 18 10.62 10.50 5.96
N GLY A 19 10.67 10.09 4.69
CA GLY A 19 11.32 10.87 3.62
C GLY A 19 10.71 12.26 3.44
N LEU A 20 9.38 12.37 3.55
CA LEU A 20 8.68 13.65 3.51
C LEU A 20 9.06 14.57 4.67
N TYR A 21 9.20 14.06 5.89
CA TYR A 21 9.63 14.87 7.04
C TYR A 21 11.05 15.43 6.87
N PHE A 22 11.95 14.65 6.29
CA PHE A 22 13.30 15.12 5.94
C PHE A 22 13.26 16.17 4.83
N ALA A 23 12.48 15.95 3.78
CA ALA A 23 12.37 16.89 2.65
C ALA A 23 11.79 18.27 3.06
N VAL A 24 10.91 18.30 4.06
CA VAL A 24 10.31 19.54 4.60
C VAL A 24 11.20 20.19 5.68
N GLY A 25 12.39 19.63 5.95
CA GLY A 25 13.33 20.18 6.94
C GLY A 25 12.86 20.02 8.39
N LYS A 26 11.94 19.08 8.65
CA LYS A 26 11.33 18.84 9.96
C LYS A 26 11.49 17.39 10.44
N PRO A 27 12.72 16.86 10.52
CA PRO A 27 12.96 15.46 10.93
C PRO A 27 12.46 15.17 12.35
N ASN A 28 12.43 16.19 13.22
CA ASN A 28 11.99 16.08 14.61
C ASN A 28 10.56 15.51 14.73
N TYR A 29 9.69 15.73 13.74
CA TYR A 29 8.32 15.22 13.77
C TYR A 29 8.26 13.68 13.72
N GLY A 30 9.14 13.05 12.95
CA GLY A 30 9.25 11.59 12.91
C GLY A 30 9.74 11.03 14.25
N PHE A 31 10.68 11.73 14.89
CA PHE A 31 11.17 11.36 16.22
C PHE A 31 10.09 11.48 17.30
N TYR A 32 9.39 12.62 17.37
CA TYR A 32 8.29 12.80 18.32
C TYR A 32 7.17 11.80 18.11
N PHE A 33 6.83 11.50 16.86
CA PHE A 33 5.85 10.46 16.54
C PHE A 33 6.30 9.09 17.06
N ALA A 34 7.56 8.69 16.82
CA ALA A 34 8.08 7.42 17.32
C ALA A 34 8.10 7.37 18.86
N LEU A 35 8.47 8.47 19.51
CA LEU A 35 8.52 8.59 20.97
C LEU A 35 7.13 8.40 21.59
N ILE A 36 6.09 9.01 21.01
CA ILE A 36 4.69 8.88 21.45
C ILE A 36 4.13 7.49 21.10
N PHE A 37 4.53 6.94 19.95
CA PHE A 37 4.01 5.66 19.48
C PHE A 37 4.61 4.46 20.22
N ALA A 38 5.85 4.56 20.70
CA ALA A 38 6.51 3.50 21.45
C ALA A 38 5.71 2.99 22.66
N PRO A 39 5.25 3.83 23.61
CA PRO A 39 4.44 3.34 24.74
C PRO A 39 3.11 2.74 24.28
N ILE A 40 2.45 3.34 23.27
CA ILE A 40 1.21 2.79 22.69
C ILE A 40 1.44 1.39 22.13
N PHE A 41 2.59 1.18 21.47
CA PHE A 41 2.98 -0.11 20.95
C PHE A 41 3.19 -1.14 22.05
N PHE A 42 3.88 -0.79 23.14
CA PHE A 42 4.05 -1.69 24.29
C PHE A 42 2.73 -2.02 25.00
N ILE A 43 1.84 -1.02 25.16
CA ILE A 43 0.49 -1.23 25.69
C ILE A 43 -0.30 -2.19 24.80
N SER A 44 -0.19 -2.05 23.48
CA SER A 44 -0.87 -2.95 22.54
C SER A 44 -0.39 -4.40 22.66
N ILE A 45 0.90 -4.62 22.91
CA ILE A 45 1.45 -5.96 23.15
C ILE A 45 0.93 -6.51 24.48
N TYR A 46 0.96 -5.70 25.53
CA TYR A 46 0.47 -6.10 26.85
C TYR A 46 -1.00 -6.51 26.80
N VAL A 47 -1.85 -5.68 26.21
CA VAL A 47 -3.28 -5.99 26.02
C VAL A 47 -3.45 -7.20 25.11
N GLY A 48 -2.71 -7.30 24.01
CA GLY A 48 -2.78 -8.45 23.10
C GLY A 48 -2.38 -9.77 23.76
N SER A 49 -1.50 -9.74 24.76
CA SER A 49 -0.98 -10.94 25.43
C SER A 49 -2.06 -11.76 26.15
N TYR A 50 -3.17 -11.14 26.57
CA TYR A 50 -4.30 -11.83 27.20
C TYR A 50 -4.98 -12.85 26.27
N TRP A 51 -4.86 -12.68 24.95
CA TRP A 51 -5.41 -13.59 23.94
C TRP A 51 -4.32 -14.42 23.24
N GLY A 52 -3.12 -14.51 23.85
CA GLY A 52 -1.98 -15.23 23.31
C GLY A 52 -1.37 -14.59 22.05
N LEU A 53 -0.64 -15.38 21.26
CA LEU A 53 0.13 -14.89 20.11
C LEU A 53 -0.76 -14.20 19.06
N LEU A 54 -1.94 -14.76 18.76
CA LEU A 54 -2.88 -14.18 17.81
C LEU A 54 -3.39 -12.82 18.28
N GLY A 55 -3.69 -12.68 19.58
CA GLY A 55 -4.09 -11.43 20.20
C GLY A 55 -3.04 -10.34 20.03
N ILE A 56 -1.77 -10.67 20.27
CA ILE A 56 -0.65 -9.75 20.06
C ILE A 56 -0.58 -9.31 18.60
N CYS A 57 -0.67 -10.25 17.64
CA CYS A 57 -0.65 -9.93 16.21
C CYS A 57 -1.76 -8.94 15.82
N TYR A 58 -2.99 -9.15 16.29
CA TYR A 58 -4.10 -8.24 16.01
C TYR A 58 -3.92 -6.89 16.68
N ALA A 59 -3.58 -6.85 17.97
CA ALA A 59 -3.41 -5.61 18.72
C ALA A 59 -2.30 -4.74 18.12
N VAL A 60 -1.16 -5.34 17.78
CA VAL A 60 -0.05 -4.66 17.10
C VAL A 60 -0.44 -4.17 15.71
N THR A 61 -1.20 -4.97 14.96
CA THR A 61 -1.66 -4.56 13.62
C THR A 61 -2.60 -3.36 13.70
N ILE A 62 -3.55 -3.36 14.64
CA ILE A 62 -4.47 -2.24 14.87
C ILE A 62 -3.70 -1.00 15.30
N ALA A 63 -2.78 -1.13 16.27
CA ALA A 63 -1.94 -0.02 16.71
C ALA A 63 -1.14 0.58 15.55
N ARG A 64 -0.53 -0.25 14.69
CA ARG A 64 0.19 0.22 13.51
C ARG A 64 -0.69 0.87 12.45
N LEU A 65 -1.90 0.36 12.24
CA LEU A 65 -2.86 0.98 11.32
C LEU A 65 -3.23 2.38 11.81
N LEU A 66 -3.61 2.51 13.09
CA LEU A 66 -3.95 3.80 13.69
C LEU A 66 -2.75 4.77 13.66
N GLY A 67 -1.56 4.30 14.03
CA GLY A 67 -0.33 5.09 13.96
C GLY A 67 -0.02 5.55 12.54
N GLY A 68 -0.15 4.66 11.55
CA GLY A 68 0.05 4.99 10.14
C GLY A 68 -0.91 6.06 9.63
N GLN A 69 -2.19 6.00 10.01
CA GLN A 69 -3.18 7.03 9.65
C GLN A 69 -2.87 8.38 10.29
N VAL A 70 -2.53 8.41 11.57
CA VAL A 70 -2.12 9.64 12.27
C VAL A 70 -0.89 10.26 11.59
N ASN A 71 0.10 9.43 11.25
CA ASN A 71 1.30 9.87 10.58
C ASN A 71 1.01 10.46 9.19
N LEU A 72 0.13 9.82 8.41
CA LEU A 72 -0.31 10.33 7.11
C LEU A 72 -1.01 11.69 7.23
N VAL A 73 -1.90 11.85 8.21
CA VAL A 73 -2.59 13.13 8.44
C VAL A 73 -1.60 14.23 8.85
N LEU A 74 -0.61 13.90 9.68
CA LEU A 74 0.46 14.83 10.05
C LEU A 74 1.30 15.23 8.83
N CYS A 75 1.70 14.29 7.98
CA CYS A 75 2.38 14.59 6.72
C CYS A 75 1.54 15.49 5.81
N CYS A 76 0.26 15.18 5.60
CA CYS A 76 -0.64 15.98 4.77
C CYS A 76 -0.77 17.41 5.29
N LYS A 77 -0.93 17.58 6.61
CA LYS A 77 -0.94 18.91 7.25
C LYS A 77 0.37 19.66 7.05
N LEU A 78 1.51 18.97 7.14
CA LEU A 78 2.82 19.57 6.99
C LEU A 78 3.07 20.12 5.58
N ILE A 79 2.58 19.41 4.56
CA ILE A 79 2.73 19.75 3.13
C ILE A 79 1.56 20.64 2.65
N LYS A 80 0.60 20.97 3.53
CA LYS A 80 -0.66 21.67 3.20
C LYS A 80 -1.44 20.96 2.08
N LEU A 81 -1.37 19.63 2.04
CA LEU A 81 -2.07 18.82 1.05
C LEU A 81 -3.43 18.39 1.60
N ASP A 82 -4.48 18.63 0.82
CA ASP A 82 -5.82 18.15 1.17
C ASP A 82 -5.90 16.63 1.10
N VAL A 83 -6.40 16.01 2.19
CA VAL A 83 -6.60 14.55 2.28
C VAL A 83 -7.56 14.04 1.19
N ARG A 84 -8.48 14.91 0.73
CA ARG A 84 -9.40 14.60 -0.37
C ARG A 84 -8.65 14.34 -1.69
N ILE A 85 -7.61 15.12 -1.96
CA ILE A 85 -6.79 14.97 -3.17
C ILE A 85 -6.05 13.64 -3.10
N LEU A 86 -5.49 13.31 -1.93
CA LEU A 86 -4.84 12.02 -1.71
C LEU A 86 -5.82 10.85 -1.97
N TYR A 87 -7.03 10.94 -1.42
CA TYR A 87 -8.06 9.92 -1.63
C TYR A 87 -8.48 9.80 -3.10
N GLN A 88 -8.64 10.92 -3.81
CA GLN A 88 -8.96 10.91 -5.24
C GLN A 88 -7.87 10.21 -6.07
N VAL A 89 -6.60 10.41 -5.73
CA VAL A 89 -5.47 9.73 -6.39
C VAL A 89 -5.40 8.25 -5.99
N MET A 90 -5.77 7.88 -4.76
CA MET A 90 -5.74 6.49 -4.28
C MET A 90 -6.94 5.65 -4.74
N LYS A 91 -8.10 6.27 -4.98
CA LYS A 91 -9.34 5.62 -5.41
C LYS A 91 -9.17 4.65 -6.59
N PRO A 92 -8.53 5.02 -7.73
CA PRO A 92 -8.36 4.09 -8.86
C PRO A 92 -7.58 2.82 -8.48
N PHE A 93 -6.56 2.96 -7.63
CA PHE A 93 -5.75 1.84 -7.15
C PHE A 93 -6.50 0.92 -6.22
N LEU A 94 -7.30 1.49 -5.31
CA LEU A 94 -8.16 0.72 -4.42
C LEU A 94 -9.18 -0.09 -5.23
N LEU A 95 -9.84 0.55 -6.20
CA LEU A 95 -10.82 -0.14 -7.06
C LEU A 95 -10.15 -1.23 -7.90
N ALA A 96 -8.99 -0.95 -8.50
CA ALA A 96 -8.25 -1.95 -9.27
C ALA A 96 -7.81 -3.15 -8.42
N SER A 97 -7.37 -2.89 -7.19
CA SER A 97 -6.98 -3.96 -6.25
C SER A 97 -8.18 -4.80 -5.81
N ILE A 98 -9.32 -4.18 -5.50
CA ILE A 98 -10.56 -4.88 -5.14
C ILE A 98 -11.05 -5.74 -6.31
N MET A 99 -11.04 -5.20 -7.54
CA MET A 99 -11.44 -5.97 -8.72
C MET A 99 -10.49 -7.15 -8.98
N ALA A 100 -9.18 -6.95 -8.87
CA ALA A 100 -8.21 -8.03 -9.03
C ALA A 100 -8.40 -9.13 -7.95
N ALA A 101 -8.65 -8.73 -6.70
CA ALA A 101 -8.94 -9.65 -5.62
C ALA A 101 -10.22 -10.46 -5.85
N LEU A 102 -11.30 -9.82 -6.35
CA LEU A 102 -12.54 -10.49 -6.70
C LEU A 102 -12.33 -11.53 -7.81
N VAL A 103 -11.63 -11.17 -8.88
CA VAL A 103 -11.37 -12.11 -9.99
C VAL A 103 -10.54 -13.31 -9.53
N VAL A 104 -9.53 -13.07 -8.69
CA VAL A 104 -8.72 -14.13 -8.07
C VAL A 104 -9.57 -15.03 -7.16
N TYR A 105 -10.48 -14.45 -6.36
CA TYR A 105 -11.36 -15.20 -5.46
C TYR A 105 -12.30 -16.16 -6.19
N PHE A 106 -12.88 -15.73 -7.32
CA PHE A 106 -13.77 -16.55 -8.14
C PHE A 106 -13.05 -17.55 -9.04
N THR A 107 -11.72 -17.48 -9.14
CA THR A 107 -10.97 -18.43 -9.96
C THR A 107 -10.98 -19.81 -9.25
N PRO A 108 -11.41 -20.87 -9.95
CA PRO A 108 -11.57 -22.17 -9.34
C PRO A 108 -10.23 -22.84 -8.99
N LYS A 109 -10.18 -23.45 -7.81
CA LYS A 109 -8.96 -24.02 -7.20
C LYS A 109 -8.72 -25.45 -7.71
N TYR A 110 -8.16 -25.59 -8.90
CA TYR A 110 -7.92 -26.90 -9.53
C TYR A 110 -6.48 -27.43 -9.39
N LEU A 111 -5.56 -26.69 -8.76
CA LEU A 111 -4.12 -27.00 -8.73
C LEU A 111 -3.59 -27.26 -7.31
N SER A 112 -2.39 -27.85 -7.23
CA SER A 112 -1.67 -28.12 -5.98
C SER A 112 -1.26 -26.85 -5.22
N HIS A 113 -1.21 -26.89 -3.89
CA HIS A 113 -1.11 -25.72 -3.01
C HIS A 113 0.03 -24.73 -3.34
N PHE A 114 1.21 -25.22 -3.75
CA PHE A 114 2.36 -24.36 -4.04
C PHE A 114 2.31 -23.74 -5.44
N PHE A 115 1.87 -24.52 -6.44
CA PHE A 115 1.75 -24.08 -7.82
C PHE A 115 0.60 -23.08 -8.00
N VAL A 116 -0.48 -23.26 -7.24
CA VAL A 116 -1.58 -22.29 -7.09
C VAL A 116 -1.03 -20.94 -6.67
N LEU A 117 -0.20 -20.86 -5.63
CA LEU A 117 0.24 -19.56 -5.11
C LEU A 117 0.99 -18.72 -6.16
N VAL A 118 1.90 -19.36 -6.91
CA VAL A 118 2.70 -18.68 -7.95
C VAL A 118 1.81 -18.25 -9.12
N VAL A 119 0.96 -19.14 -9.62
CA VAL A 119 0.07 -18.87 -10.76
C VAL A 119 -0.93 -17.76 -10.42
N TYR A 120 -1.53 -17.80 -9.22
CA TYR A 120 -2.46 -16.78 -8.78
C TYR A 120 -1.80 -15.43 -8.48
N SER A 121 -0.56 -15.42 -8.00
CA SER A 121 0.20 -14.18 -7.84
C SER A 121 0.44 -13.51 -9.19
N ILE A 122 0.89 -14.28 -10.19
CA ILE A 122 1.11 -13.78 -11.56
C ILE A 122 -0.21 -13.31 -12.20
N LEU A 123 -1.27 -14.11 -12.12
CA LEU A 123 -2.59 -13.74 -12.62
C LEU A 123 -3.12 -12.48 -11.95
N GLY A 124 -2.98 -12.35 -10.63
CA GLY A 124 -3.40 -11.16 -9.90
C GLY A 124 -2.70 -9.89 -10.40
N VAL A 125 -1.39 -9.95 -10.65
CA VAL A 125 -0.65 -8.82 -11.24
C VAL A 125 -1.14 -8.49 -12.64
N ILE A 126 -1.36 -9.50 -13.49
CA ILE A 126 -1.83 -9.30 -14.87
C ILE A 126 -3.23 -8.65 -14.87
N ILE A 127 -4.15 -9.17 -14.07
CA ILE A 127 -5.52 -8.63 -13.95
C ILE A 127 -5.49 -7.21 -13.41
N TYR A 128 -4.67 -6.94 -12.39
CA TYR A 128 -4.50 -5.59 -11.84
C TYR A 128 -4.03 -4.59 -12.90
N ILE A 129 -3.01 -4.95 -13.69
CA ILE A 129 -2.51 -4.13 -14.79
C ILE A 129 -3.58 -3.93 -15.86
N LEU A 130 -4.35 -4.97 -16.21
CA LEU A 130 -5.44 -4.89 -17.18
C LEU A 130 -6.57 -3.95 -16.70
N VAL A 131 -6.98 -4.06 -15.44
CA VAL A 131 -8.01 -3.19 -14.86
C VAL A 131 -7.55 -1.73 -14.85
N LEU A 132 -6.30 -1.46 -14.45
CA LEU A 132 -5.73 -0.12 -14.53
C LEU A 132 -5.67 0.39 -15.98
N ARG A 133 -5.33 -0.49 -16.94
CA ARG A 133 -5.27 -0.12 -18.35
C ARG A 133 -6.64 0.23 -18.92
N LEU A 134 -7.69 -0.52 -18.56
CA LEU A 134 -9.04 -0.36 -19.10
C LEU A 134 -9.80 0.81 -18.46
N PHE A 135 -9.75 0.93 -17.13
CA PHE A 135 -10.57 1.90 -16.39
C PHE A 135 -9.81 3.19 -16.02
N PHE A 136 -8.48 3.13 -15.88
CA PHE A 136 -7.67 4.23 -15.33
C PHE A 136 -6.40 4.51 -16.16
N LYS A 137 -6.56 4.56 -17.49
CA LYS A 137 -5.46 4.76 -18.45
C LYS A 137 -4.63 6.02 -18.12
N SER A 138 -5.28 7.10 -17.67
CA SER A 138 -4.63 8.35 -17.24
C SER A 138 -3.69 8.15 -16.06
N ASP A 139 -4.11 7.39 -15.04
CA ASP A 139 -3.32 7.14 -13.85
C ASP A 139 -2.18 6.16 -14.12
N LEU A 140 -2.40 5.16 -14.98
CA LEU A 140 -1.36 4.23 -15.43
C LEU A 140 -0.24 4.97 -16.19
N ILE A 141 -0.59 5.93 -17.06
CA ILE A 141 0.41 6.79 -17.73
C ILE A 141 1.17 7.63 -16.71
N ARG A 142 0.48 8.18 -15.70
CA ARG A 142 1.09 8.99 -14.64
C ARG A 142 2.14 8.19 -13.85
N ILE A 143 1.82 6.95 -13.48
CA ILE A 143 2.76 6.04 -12.82
C ILE A 143 3.96 5.74 -13.70
N LEU A 144 3.73 5.34 -14.96
CA LEU A 144 4.79 5.02 -15.90
C LEU A 144 5.74 6.21 -16.10
N ASN A 145 5.21 7.43 -16.16
CA ASN A 145 6.00 8.65 -16.23
C ASN A 145 6.82 8.87 -14.95
N SER A 146 6.23 8.66 -13.76
CA SER A 146 6.96 8.78 -12.49
C SER A 146 8.10 7.75 -12.36
N TYR A 147 7.89 6.53 -12.83
CA TYR A 147 8.94 5.50 -12.85
C TYR A 147 10.02 5.75 -13.91
N GLU A 148 9.67 6.33 -15.07
CA GLU A 148 10.64 6.70 -16.11
C GLU A 148 11.63 7.77 -15.61
N VAL A 149 11.15 8.72 -14.80
CA VAL A 149 11.99 9.77 -14.17
C VAL A 149 13.02 9.17 -13.21
N VAL A 150 12.67 8.08 -12.51
CA VAL A 150 13.55 7.42 -11.53
C VAL A 150 14.45 6.37 -12.19
N HIS A 151 13.96 5.68 -13.22
CA HIS A 151 14.67 4.61 -13.92
C HIS A 151 14.55 4.72 -15.44
N HIS A 152 15.62 5.24 -16.05
CA HIS A 152 15.71 5.50 -17.50
C HIS A 152 15.52 4.23 -18.38
N ARG A 153 15.69 3.02 -17.81
CA ARG A 153 15.46 1.74 -18.51
C ARG A 153 13.99 1.38 -18.72
N PHE A 154 13.04 2.06 -18.05
CA PHE A 154 11.61 1.76 -18.15
C PHE A 154 10.94 2.27 -19.43
N LYS A 155 11.68 3.00 -20.28
CA LYS A 155 11.19 3.53 -21.56
C LYS A 155 10.63 2.46 -22.50
N TYR A 156 11.21 1.26 -22.48
CA TYR A 156 10.75 0.11 -23.28
C TYR A 156 9.45 -0.51 -22.76
N LEU A 157 9.31 -0.67 -21.44
CA LEU A 157 8.09 -1.17 -20.80
C LEU A 157 6.90 -0.23 -21.02
N LYS A 158 7.13 1.07 -20.94
CA LYS A 158 6.14 2.09 -21.27
C LYS A 158 5.65 1.97 -22.71
N LYS A 159 6.57 1.73 -23.66
CA LYS A 159 6.22 1.49 -25.06
C LYS A 159 5.36 0.24 -25.20
N ILE A 160 5.74 -0.88 -24.56
CA ILE A 160 4.98 -2.15 -24.62
C ILE A 160 3.57 -2.03 -23.99
N LEU A 161 3.46 -1.39 -22.82
CA LEU A 161 2.19 -1.22 -22.10
C LEU A 161 1.25 -0.19 -22.76
N LEU A 162 1.82 0.82 -23.43
CA LEU A 162 1.08 1.87 -24.13
C LEU A 162 1.00 1.67 -25.66
N LEU A 163 1.38 0.50 -26.17
CA LEU A 163 1.13 0.08 -27.56
C LEU A 163 -0.38 -0.13 -27.76
N ASN A 164 -1.06 1.00 -27.84
CA ASN A 164 -2.18 1.33 -28.71
C ASN A 164 -2.42 2.84 -28.51
N LYS A 165 -1.76 3.61 -29.36
CA LYS A 165 -2.24 4.94 -29.77
C LYS A 165 -2.87 4.76 -31.14
N PRO A 166 -3.93 5.52 -31.36
CA PRO A 166 -5.34 5.11 -31.27
C PRO A 166 -5.70 3.87 -32.09
#